data_AF-A0A9E8MX70-F1
#
_entry.id   AF-A0A9E8MX70-F1
#
_cell.length_a   1.000
_cell.length_b   1.000
_cell.length_c   1.000
_cell.angle_alpha   90.00
_cell.angle_beta   90.00
_cell.angle_gamma   90.00
#
_symmetry.space_group_name_H-M   'P 1'
#
loop_
_entity.id
_entity.type
_entity.pdbx_description
1 polymer ?
#
loop_
_entity_poly.entity_id
_entity_poly.type
_entity_poly.pdbx_seq_one_letter_code
_entity_poly.pdbx_strand_id
1 'polypeptide(L)'
;MGRLIMRKIFKIIFVATLFICFTCIEEIELETQAFESVLVVEGTITNEFKFQEIKLSRTYLLEGNEQKLENNANVQILDSQGNTYHFTQNTEGKYVSNIEFEASQNMSYKLFITTKNGKQYQSLETNLTPISQINSLYAIYSDDQGVQIFVNSENDINGAQYFRYEYEETHKIVVPYYSSLNAIISNVQNFGQEYEIRLEPKTVDQRTCYTTNASIGIIQTSTNQLDNNVVERFVVRTLDKRNSLLRERYSILVKQYVQSFEAYNYYKIIKELGINESLLSESQPGYNVGNIESINNKNEKIAGYFEVASVSSKRLFFNYFDVGIPQPKYPFDCEYRTDETEVLNLNINHLILKYNYLDQRAKLYERLSFDNYKYLSGGFDTYKIVSPQCGDCTSFSSNIKPEFWQE
;
A
#
# COMPACT_ATOMS: atom_id res chain seq x y z
N MET A 1 -16.15 70.46 20.97
CA MET A 1 -16.62 69.98 19.66
C MET A 1 -15.59 69.11 18.90
N GLY A 2 -14.28 69.40 18.95
CA GLY A 2 -13.25 68.65 18.20
C GLY A 2 -13.00 67.18 18.59
N ARG A 3 -13.19 66.78 19.86
CA ARG A 3 -12.95 65.38 20.32
C ARG A 3 -13.95 64.36 19.77
N LEU A 4 -15.19 64.78 19.47
CA LEU A 4 -16.24 63.92 18.90
C LEU A 4 -16.04 63.70 17.39
N ILE A 5 -15.49 64.70 16.70
CA ILE A 5 -15.19 64.63 15.26
C ILE A 5 -14.00 63.71 15.01
N MET A 6 -12.93 63.82 15.82
CA MET A 6 -11.77 62.91 15.76
C MET A 6 -12.13 61.43 15.96
N ARG A 7 -13.05 61.12 16.89
CA ARG A 7 -13.53 59.74 17.10
C ARG A 7 -14.34 59.19 15.92
N LYS A 8 -15.10 60.04 15.23
CA LYS A 8 -15.84 59.64 14.02
C LYS A 8 -14.89 59.40 12.84
N ILE A 9 -13.90 60.28 12.65
CA ILE A 9 -12.88 60.12 11.61
C ILE A 9 -12.06 58.84 11.83
N PHE A 10 -11.65 58.56 13.07
CA PHE A 10 -10.89 57.34 13.39
C PHE A 10 -11.71 56.06 13.16
N LYS A 11 -13.02 56.07 13.45
CA LYS A 11 -13.91 54.95 13.12
C LYS A 11 -14.08 54.77 11.61
N ILE A 12 -14.18 55.85 10.84
CA ILE A 12 -14.30 55.78 9.38
C ILE A 12 -13.01 55.26 8.76
N ILE A 13 -11.85 55.73 9.23
CA ILE A 13 -10.54 55.22 8.78
C ILE A 13 -10.40 53.74 9.15
N PHE A 14 -10.78 53.34 10.37
CA PHE A 14 -10.72 51.93 10.78
C PHE A 14 -11.62 51.02 9.93
N VAL A 15 -12.85 51.45 9.63
CA VAL A 15 -13.78 50.71 8.76
C VAL A 15 -13.28 50.67 7.30
N ALA A 16 -12.70 51.76 6.79
CA ALA A 16 -12.11 51.79 5.46
C ALA A 16 -10.86 50.90 5.35
N THR A 17 -10.04 50.84 6.40
CA THR A 17 -8.84 49.98 6.44
C THR A 17 -9.23 48.50 6.54
N LEU A 18 -10.32 48.18 7.25
CA LEU A 18 -10.88 46.83 7.35
C LEU A 18 -11.42 46.32 6.00
N PHE A 19 -11.89 47.21 5.13
CA PHE A 19 -12.41 46.87 3.80
C PHE A 19 -11.31 46.56 2.78
N ILE A 20 -10.10 47.10 2.96
CA ILE A 20 -8.96 46.86 2.05
C ILE A 20 -8.34 45.46 2.28
N CYS A 21 -8.59 44.83 3.43
CA CYS A 21 -8.15 43.45 3.71
C CYS A 21 -9.06 42.38 3.09
N PHE A 22 -10.11 42.75 2.36
CA PHE A 22 -11.00 41.83 1.63
C PHE A 22 -10.76 41.89 0.11
N THR A 23 -9.53 42.11 -0.35
CA THR A 23 -9.21 41.85 -1.75
C THR A 23 -9.28 40.35 -1.98
N CYS A 24 -10.22 39.92 -2.83
CA CYS A 24 -10.32 38.55 -3.31
C CYS A 24 -8.94 38.07 -3.77
N ILE A 25 -8.54 36.91 -3.25
CA ILE A 25 -7.49 36.13 -3.86
C ILE A 25 -8.08 35.68 -5.20
N GLU A 26 -7.62 36.27 -6.30
CA GLU A 26 -7.91 35.73 -7.63
C GLU A 26 -7.22 34.37 -7.71
N GLU A 27 -8.02 33.32 -7.87
CA GLU A 27 -7.52 32.00 -8.20
C GLU A 27 -6.85 32.12 -9.57
N ILE A 28 -5.55 31.88 -9.62
CA ILE A 28 -4.83 31.82 -10.89
C ILE A 28 -5.33 30.55 -11.56
N GLU A 29 -6.27 30.67 -12.50
CA GLU A 29 -6.58 29.60 -13.43
C GLU A 29 -5.32 29.34 -14.26
N LEU A 30 -4.54 28.35 -13.85
CA LEU A 30 -3.48 27.81 -14.66
C LEU A 30 -4.15 27.20 -15.89
N GLU A 31 -4.19 27.93 -17.00
CA GLU A 31 -4.57 27.35 -18.29
C GLU A 31 -3.59 26.21 -18.57
N THR A 32 -4.01 24.98 -18.26
CA THR A 32 -3.22 23.80 -18.58
C THR A 32 -3.15 23.72 -20.10
N GLN A 33 -1.94 23.90 -20.64
CA GLN A 33 -1.65 23.58 -22.04
C GLN A 33 -2.26 22.20 -22.35
N ALA A 34 -2.90 22.08 -23.52
CA ALA A 34 -3.65 20.90 -23.97
C ALA A 34 -3.14 19.59 -23.37
N PHE A 35 -3.92 19.00 -22.44
CA PHE A 35 -3.57 17.76 -21.78
C PHE A 35 -3.52 16.61 -22.80
N GLU A 36 -2.31 16.14 -23.09
CA GLU A 36 -2.11 14.95 -23.91
C GLU A 36 -2.21 13.69 -23.04
N SER A 37 -3.20 12.85 -23.32
CA SER A 37 -3.36 11.56 -22.63
C SER A 37 -2.35 10.55 -23.17
N VAL A 38 -1.32 10.29 -22.38
CA VAL A 38 -0.18 9.41 -22.71
C VAL A 38 -0.49 7.99 -22.27
N LEU A 39 -0.19 7.00 -23.12
CA LEU A 39 -0.27 5.58 -22.73
C LEU A 39 0.86 5.27 -21.74
N VAL A 40 0.53 4.60 -20.64
CA VAL A 40 1.46 4.13 -19.62
C VAL A 40 1.46 2.60 -19.64
N VAL A 41 2.63 1.99 -19.87
CA VAL A 41 2.80 0.54 -19.95
C VAL A 41 3.76 0.04 -18.88
N GLU A 42 3.28 -0.83 -18.00
CA GLU A 42 4.13 -1.52 -17.03
C GLU A 42 4.05 -3.02 -17.29
N GLY A 43 5.16 -3.62 -17.74
CA GLY A 43 5.22 -5.06 -17.97
C GLY A 43 6.59 -5.61 -17.60
N THR A 44 6.61 -6.61 -16.72
CA THR A 44 7.80 -7.39 -16.42
C THR A 44 7.47 -8.86 -16.61
N ILE A 45 8.07 -9.47 -17.64
CA ILE A 45 8.00 -10.93 -17.85
C ILE A 45 9.18 -11.57 -17.15
N THR A 46 8.93 -12.71 -16.50
CA THR A 46 9.90 -13.37 -15.64
C THR A 46 10.13 -14.82 -16.04
N ASN A 47 11.22 -15.39 -15.54
CA ASN A 47 11.50 -16.83 -15.62
C ASN A 47 10.76 -17.66 -14.55
N GLU A 48 9.64 -17.15 -13.99
CA GLU A 48 8.72 -17.95 -13.18
C GLU A 48 7.63 -18.52 -14.08
N PHE A 49 7.39 -19.82 -14.01
CA PHE A 49 6.28 -20.46 -14.70
C PHE A 49 4.94 -20.10 -14.03
N LYS A 50 4.25 -19.10 -14.58
CA LYS A 50 2.98 -18.57 -14.08
C LYS A 50 2.23 -17.84 -15.18
N PHE A 51 1.00 -17.41 -14.88
CA PHE A 51 0.34 -16.38 -15.66
C PHE A 51 1.08 -15.05 -15.51
N GLN A 52 1.58 -14.50 -16.61
CA GLN A 52 2.31 -13.24 -16.62
C GLN A 52 1.33 -12.06 -16.71
N GLU A 53 1.74 -10.89 -16.21
CA GLU A 53 0.86 -9.71 -16.13
C GLU A 53 1.48 -8.49 -16.83
N ILE A 54 0.61 -7.69 -17.46
CA ILE A 54 0.91 -6.37 -18.03
C ILE A 54 -0.16 -5.39 -17.56
N LYS A 55 0.24 -4.21 -17.12
CA LYS A 55 -0.68 -3.13 -16.75
C LYS A 55 -0.63 -2.03 -17.80
N LEU A 56 -1.81 -1.65 -18.27
CA LEU A 56 -1.98 -0.54 -19.21
C LEU A 56 -2.86 0.52 -18.58
N SER A 57 -2.36 1.75 -18.53
CA SER A 57 -3.11 2.91 -18.04
C SER A 57 -2.85 4.14 -18.90
N ARG A 58 -3.50 5.25 -18.56
CA ARG A 58 -3.36 6.55 -19.21
C ARG A 58 -3.02 7.58 -18.15
N THR A 59 -2.19 8.56 -18.52
CA THR A 59 -2.02 9.75 -17.68
C THR A 59 -3.37 10.43 -17.47
N TYR A 60 -3.49 11.07 -16.32
CA TYR A 60 -4.65 11.88 -15.94
C TYR A 60 -4.16 13.17 -15.27
N LEU A 61 -4.99 14.20 -15.26
CA LEU A 61 -4.70 15.45 -14.57
C LEU A 61 -4.62 15.21 -13.07
N LEU A 62 -3.79 15.98 -12.37
CA LEU A 62 -3.62 15.88 -10.92
C LEU A 62 -4.94 16.10 -10.15
N GLU A 63 -5.82 16.95 -10.69
CA GLU A 63 -7.18 17.22 -10.19
C GLU A 63 -8.15 16.03 -10.40
N GLY A 64 -7.75 15.07 -11.24
CA GLY A 64 -8.49 13.83 -11.45
C GLY A 64 -8.25 12.86 -10.30
N ASN A 65 -9.32 12.46 -9.61
CA ASN A 65 -9.22 11.63 -8.41
C ASN A 65 -8.88 10.14 -8.66
N GLU A 66 -8.72 9.68 -9.91
CA GLU A 66 -8.56 8.24 -10.21
C GLU A 66 -7.63 7.95 -11.40
N GLN A 67 -6.84 6.88 -11.28
CA GLN A 67 -6.02 6.32 -12.37
C GLN A 67 -6.92 5.81 -13.50
N LYS A 68 -6.68 6.29 -14.72
CA LYS A 68 -7.43 5.84 -15.90
C LYS A 68 -6.80 4.59 -16.49
N LEU A 69 -7.51 3.46 -16.43
CA LEU A 69 -7.08 2.20 -17.05
C LEU A 69 -7.29 2.22 -18.57
N GLU A 70 -6.38 1.59 -19.32
CA GLU A 70 -6.55 1.37 -20.76
C GLU A 70 -7.26 0.03 -20.98
N ASN A 71 -8.59 0.07 -21.13
CA ASN A 71 -9.43 -1.13 -21.23
C ASN A 71 -9.64 -1.59 -22.68
N ASN A 72 -9.86 -2.90 -22.85
CA ASN A 72 -10.15 -3.54 -24.14
C ASN A 72 -9.06 -3.37 -25.22
N ALA A 73 -7.79 -3.36 -24.81
CA ALA A 73 -6.67 -3.47 -25.73
C ALA A 73 -6.43 -4.96 -26.10
N ASN A 74 -5.96 -5.20 -27.31
CA ASN A 74 -5.38 -6.49 -27.68
C ASN A 74 -3.90 -6.47 -27.32
N VAL A 75 -3.49 -7.33 -26.39
CA VAL A 75 -2.13 -7.40 -25.86
C VAL A 75 -1.55 -8.77 -26.15
N GLN A 76 -0.35 -8.80 -26.73
CA GLN A 76 0.35 -10.03 -27.04
C GLN A 76 1.86 -9.88 -26.94
N ILE A 77 2.54 -10.98 -26.62
CA ILE A 77 4.00 -11.07 -26.63
C ILE A 77 4.41 -12.09 -27.68
N LEU A 78 5.39 -11.73 -28.51
CA LEU A 78 6.05 -12.62 -29.44
C LEU A 78 7.45 -12.95 -28.92
N ASP A 79 7.85 -14.21 -28.97
CA ASP A 79 9.23 -14.62 -28.69
C ASP A 79 10.08 -14.80 -29.97
N SER A 80 11.38 -14.97 -29.81
CA SER A 80 12.33 -15.18 -30.92
C SER A 80 12.11 -16.47 -31.72
N GLN A 81 11.29 -17.41 -31.24
CA GLN A 81 10.96 -18.66 -31.93
C GLN A 81 9.64 -18.56 -32.71
N GLY A 82 8.93 -17.43 -32.59
CA GLY A 82 7.66 -17.19 -33.25
C GLY A 82 6.44 -17.62 -32.42
N ASN A 83 6.61 -18.03 -31.16
CA ASN A 83 5.47 -18.31 -30.30
C ASN A 83 4.80 -17.00 -29.86
N THR A 84 3.47 -16.99 -29.87
CA THR A 84 2.67 -15.82 -29.48
C THR A 84 1.87 -16.12 -28.22
N TYR A 85 2.00 -15.26 -27.22
CA TYR A 85 1.29 -15.31 -25.95
C TYR A 85 0.26 -14.19 -25.92
N HIS A 86 -1.03 -14.55 -25.89
CA HIS A 86 -2.14 -13.60 -25.80
C HIS A 86 -2.51 -13.32 -24.35
N PHE A 87 -2.96 -12.08 -24.08
CA PHE A 87 -3.37 -11.64 -22.75
C PHE A 87 -4.82 -11.16 -22.76
N THR A 88 -5.55 -11.44 -21.68
CA THR A 88 -6.94 -11.01 -21.44
C THR A 88 -7.02 -10.16 -20.19
N GLN A 89 -7.86 -9.12 -20.21
CA GLN A 89 -8.04 -8.23 -19.07
C GLN A 89 -8.85 -8.92 -17.95
N ASN A 90 -8.36 -8.86 -16.71
CA ASN A 90 -9.04 -9.37 -15.52
C ASN A 90 -9.96 -8.31 -14.87
N THR A 91 -10.64 -8.68 -13.78
CA THR A 91 -11.57 -7.80 -13.05
C THR A 91 -10.89 -6.62 -12.35
N GLU A 92 -9.58 -6.68 -12.12
CA GLU A 92 -8.76 -5.60 -11.55
C GLU A 92 -8.21 -4.67 -12.65
N GLY A 93 -8.50 -4.95 -13.91
CA GLY A 93 -8.03 -4.17 -15.05
C GLY A 93 -6.61 -4.49 -15.54
N LYS A 94 -5.96 -5.52 -15.00
CA LYS A 94 -4.65 -6.01 -15.48
C LYS A 94 -4.83 -6.95 -16.66
N TYR A 95 -3.89 -6.95 -17.60
CA TYR A 95 -3.83 -7.93 -18.69
C TYR A 95 -3.02 -9.13 -18.24
N VAL A 96 -3.65 -10.29 -18.20
CA VAL A 96 -3.07 -11.56 -17.72
C VAL A 96 -2.94 -12.51 -18.90
N SER A 97 -1.81 -13.21 -19.03
CA SER A 97 -1.61 -14.17 -20.12
C SER A 97 -2.66 -15.27 -20.08
N ASN A 98 -3.08 -15.77 -21.24
CA ASN A 98 -4.13 -16.80 -21.34
C ASN A 98 -3.60 -18.20 -20.95
N ILE A 99 -2.28 -18.37 -20.98
CA ILE A 99 -1.57 -19.58 -20.57
C ILE A 99 -0.43 -19.19 -19.64
N GLU A 100 -0.02 -20.13 -18.79
CA GLU A 100 1.20 -20.00 -18.01
C GLU A 100 2.42 -20.16 -18.92
N PHE A 101 3.43 -19.32 -18.72
CA PHE A 101 4.71 -19.45 -19.39
C PHE A 101 5.81 -18.78 -18.57
N GLU A 102 7.06 -19.08 -18.91
CA GLU A 102 8.24 -18.45 -18.31
C GLU A 102 9.16 -17.92 -19.41
N ALA A 103 9.84 -16.81 -19.13
CA ALA A 103 10.92 -16.34 -19.98
C ALA A 103 12.11 -17.30 -19.91
N SER A 104 12.63 -17.68 -21.07
CA SER A 104 13.73 -18.64 -21.20
C SER A 104 15.05 -17.94 -21.53
N GLN A 105 16.16 -18.56 -21.11
CA GLN A 105 17.50 -18.07 -21.46
C GLN A 105 17.71 -18.12 -22.98
N ASN A 106 18.47 -17.14 -23.49
CA ASN A 106 18.78 -16.99 -24.92
C ASN A 106 17.54 -16.81 -25.82
N MET A 107 16.40 -16.40 -25.25
CA MET A 107 15.22 -15.98 -26.00
C MET A 107 14.98 -14.49 -25.79
N SER A 108 14.52 -13.84 -26.86
CA SER A 108 14.06 -12.47 -26.82
C SER A 108 12.53 -12.42 -26.85
N TYR A 109 11.98 -11.34 -26.30
CA TYR A 109 10.54 -11.11 -26.26
C TYR A 109 10.24 -9.69 -26.74
N LYS A 110 9.10 -9.56 -27.41
CA LYS A 110 8.60 -8.28 -27.90
C LYS A 110 7.12 -8.13 -27.60
N LEU A 111 6.75 -7.03 -26.94
CA LEU A 111 5.38 -6.69 -26.60
C LEU A 111 4.70 -5.98 -27.78
N PHE A 112 3.46 -6.33 -28.05
CA PHE A 112 2.57 -5.64 -28.98
C PHE A 112 1.25 -5.30 -28.30
N ILE A 113 0.81 -4.06 -28.49
CA ILE A 113 -0.45 -3.54 -27.96
C ILE A 113 -1.23 -2.92 -29.11
N THR A 114 -2.50 -3.28 -29.27
CA THR A 114 -3.45 -2.57 -30.12
C THR A 114 -4.61 -2.09 -29.28
N THR A 115 -4.74 -0.77 -29.10
CA THR A 115 -5.80 -0.17 -28.27
C THR A 115 -7.15 -0.23 -28.97
N LYS A 116 -8.24 -0.01 -28.23
CA LYS A 116 -9.62 -0.05 -28.75
C LYS A 116 -9.84 0.91 -29.93
N ASN A 117 -9.15 2.05 -29.94
CA ASN A 117 -9.22 3.05 -31.02
C ASN A 117 -8.29 2.73 -32.21
N GLY A 118 -7.65 1.56 -32.23
CA GLY A 118 -6.82 1.07 -33.34
C GLY A 118 -5.37 1.56 -33.34
N LYS A 119 -4.92 2.32 -32.32
CA LYS A 119 -3.49 2.67 -32.21
C LYS A 119 -2.67 1.46 -31.82
N GLN A 120 -1.50 1.32 -32.43
CA GLN A 120 -0.61 0.19 -32.27
C GLN A 120 0.73 0.62 -31.68
N TYR A 121 1.21 -0.16 -30.71
CA TYR A 121 2.47 0.07 -30.01
C TYR A 121 3.27 -1.22 -29.97
N GLN A 122 4.59 -1.09 -29.95
CA GLN A 122 5.49 -2.21 -29.77
C GLN A 122 6.65 -1.84 -28.85
N SER A 123 7.14 -2.80 -28.06
CA SER A 123 8.41 -2.63 -27.37
C SER A 123 9.60 -2.84 -28.31
N LEU A 124 10.78 -2.43 -27.87
CA LEU A 124 12.02 -2.99 -28.36
C LEU A 124 12.12 -4.47 -27.97
N GLU A 125 12.87 -5.22 -28.77
CA GLU A 125 13.19 -6.61 -28.48
C GLU A 125 14.10 -6.69 -27.25
N THR A 126 13.73 -7.49 -26.25
CA THR A 126 14.41 -7.56 -24.95
C THR A 126 14.67 -9.01 -24.57
N ASN A 127 15.88 -9.29 -24.07
CA ASN A 127 16.30 -10.63 -23.66
C ASN A 127 16.12 -10.82 -22.15
N LEU A 128 15.95 -12.08 -21.73
CA LEU A 128 16.03 -12.44 -20.33
C LEU A 128 17.42 -12.09 -19.76
N THR A 129 17.44 -11.37 -18.65
CA THR A 129 18.67 -11.03 -17.92
C THR A 129 19.33 -12.25 -17.27
N PRO A 130 20.63 -12.18 -16.91
CA PRO A 130 21.29 -13.27 -16.21
C PRO A 130 20.58 -13.63 -14.90
N ILE A 131 20.66 -14.89 -14.49
CA ILE A 131 20.01 -15.37 -13.26
C ILE A 131 20.86 -14.99 -12.05
N SER A 132 20.23 -14.50 -10.99
CA SER A 132 20.85 -14.24 -9.69
C SER A 132 19.96 -14.76 -8.58
N GLN A 133 20.57 -15.27 -7.51
CA GLN A 133 19.88 -15.83 -6.35
C GLN A 133 20.07 -14.95 -5.11
N ILE A 134 19.08 -14.97 -4.21
CA ILE A 134 19.21 -14.38 -2.89
C ILE A 134 19.95 -15.37 -1.97
N ASN A 135 21.21 -15.09 -1.65
CA ASN A 135 22.01 -15.92 -0.75
C ASN A 135 21.44 -15.89 0.67
N SER A 136 21.15 -14.70 1.20
CA SER A 136 20.59 -14.54 2.55
C SER A 136 19.61 -13.37 2.65
N LEU A 137 18.59 -13.57 3.47
CA LEU A 137 17.59 -12.57 3.85
C LEU A 137 17.46 -12.63 5.37
N TYR A 138 17.73 -11.52 6.07
CA TYR A 138 17.75 -11.48 7.54
C TYR A 138 17.37 -10.10 8.07
N ALA A 139 16.88 -10.05 9.30
CA ALA A 139 16.50 -8.82 9.97
C ALA A 139 17.48 -8.49 11.11
N ILE A 140 17.83 -7.22 11.25
CA ILE A 140 18.66 -6.72 12.37
C ILE A 140 18.00 -5.44 12.91
N TYR A 141 17.95 -5.34 14.24
CA TYR A 141 17.60 -4.11 14.93
C TYR A 141 18.83 -3.23 15.18
N SER A 142 18.68 -1.92 14.99
CA SER A 142 19.59 -0.90 15.49
C SER A 142 18.80 0.24 16.12
N ASP A 143 19.36 0.87 17.16
CA ASP A 143 18.67 1.96 17.88
C ASP A 143 18.35 3.17 16.98
N ASP A 144 19.21 3.46 16.00
CA ASP A 144 19.10 4.63 15.13
C ASP A 144 18.14 4.44 13.95
N GLN A 145 18.02 3.20 13.43
CA GLN A 145 17.28 2.92 12.18
C GLN A 145 16.06 2.01 12.38
N GLY A 146 15.87 1.44 13.57
CA GLY A 146 14.83 0.45 13.81
C GLY A 146 15.20 -0.93 13.27
N VAL A 147 14.19 -1.73 12.90
CA VAL A 147 14.38 -3.07 12.34
C VAL A 147 14.56 -2.97 10.83
N GLN A 148 15.75 -3.35 10.37
CA GLN A 148 16.11 -3.35 8.96
C GLN A 148 16.20 -4.77 8.43
N ILE A 149 15.68 -5.00 7.24
CA ILE A 149 15.69 -6.28 6.54
C ILE A 149 16.70 -6.18 5.41
N PHE A 150 17.70 -7.04 5.45
CA PHE A 150 18.87 -7.03 4.59
C PHE A 150 18.83 -8.19 3.60
N VAL A 151 19.24 -7.91 2.36
CA VAL A 151 19.49 -8.90 1.31
C VAL A 151 20.99 -8.95 1.01
N ASN A 152 21.51 -10.18 0.86
CA ASN A 152 22.79 -10.42 0.23
C ASN A 152 22.59 -11.33 -1.01
N SER A 153 23.29 -11.03 -2.10
CA SER A 153 23.38 -11.87 -3.31
C SER A 153 24.79 -11.86 -3.89
N GLU A 154 25.27 -13.02 -4.32
CA GLU A 154 26.60 -13.19 -4.94
C GLU A 154 26.43 -13.45 -6.44
N ASN A 155 26.95 -12.54 -7.28
CA ASN A 155 26.61 -12.51 -8.71
C ASN A 155 27.84 -12.44 -9.64
N ASP A 156 29.04 -12.66 -9.08
CA ASP A 156 30.32 -12.56 -9.80
C ASP A 156 30.35 -13.40 -11.07
N ILE A 157 29.77 -14.61 -11.01
CA ILE A 157 29.78 -15.58 -12.12
C ILE A 157 28.78 -15.19 -13.23
N ASN A 158 27.69 -14.50 -12.87
CA ASN A 158 26.54 -14.34 -13.75
C ASN A 158 26.51 -12.98 -14.47
N GLY A 159 27.39 -12.04 -14.10
CA GLY A 159 27.46 -10.71 -14.72
C GLY A 159 26.24 -9.82 -14.43
N ALA A 160 25.41 -10.18 -13.45
CA ALA A 160 24.28 -9.37 -13.02
C ALA A 160 24.78 -8.18 -12.18
N GLN A 161 24.41 -6.96 -12.58
CA GLN A 161 24.92 -5.72 -11.97
C GLN A 161 23.84 -4.77 -11.45
N TYR A 162 22.59 -4.94 -11.91
CA TYR A 162 21.49 -4.04 -11.62
C TYR A 162 20.34 -4.85 -11.04
N PHE A 163 19.84 -4.43 -9.89
CA PHE A 163 18.88 -5.19 -9.13
C PHE A 163 17.72 -4.31 -8.69
N ARG A 164 16.49 -4.80 -8.90
CA ARG A 164 15.26 -4.23 -8.34
C ARG A 164 14.65 -5.23 -7.37
N TYR A 165 14.06 -4.71 -6.30
CA TYR A 165 13.41 -5.49 -5.28
C TYR A 165 11.94 -5.12 -5.16
N GLU A 166 11.12 -6.14 -5.00
CA GLU A 166 9.76 -6.04 -4.52
C GLU A 166 9.61 -6.94 -3.30
N TYR A 167 8.65 -6.66 -2.44
CA TYR A 167 8.30 -7.58 -1.37
C TYR A 167 6.80 -7.68 -1.15
N GLU A 168 6.39 -8.82 -0.62
CA GLU A 168 5.08 -9.02 -0.02
C GLU A 168 5.29 -9.29 1.48
N GLU A 169 4.77 -8.41 2.32
CA GLU A 169 4.82 -8.56 3.78
C GLU A 169 3.48 -9.00 4.32
N THR A 170 3.51 -9.91 5.30
CA THR A 170 2.32 -10.39 6.00
C THR A 170 2.61 -10.41 7.49
N HIS A 171 1.67 -9.91 8.29
CA HIS A 171 1.78 -9.89 9.75
C HIS A 171 0.57 -10.53 10.40
N LYS A 172 0.81 -11.25 11.49
CA LYS A 172 -0.22 -11.82 12.35
C LYS A 172 -0.75 -10.74 13.29
N ILE A 173 -2.07 -10.68 13.41
CA ILE A 173 -2.78 -9.79 14.33
C ILE A 173 -3.54 -10.66 15.30
N VAL A 174 -3.33 -10.45 16.60
CA VAL A 174 -4.11 -11.09 17.66
C VAL A 174 -4.75 -10.00 18.52
N VAL A 175 -6.07 -9.83 18.43
CA VAL A 175 -6.76 -8.78 19.20
C VAL A 175 -6.61 -9.01 20.71
N PRO A 176 -6.48 -7.93 21.50
CA PRO A 176 -6.25 -8.05 22.95
C PRO A 176 -7.47 -8.56 23.72
N TYR A 177 -8.69 -8.25 23.26
CA TYR A 177 -9.93 -8.49 24.01
C TYR A 177 -10.94 -9.29 23.20
N TYR A 178 -10.63 -10.56 22.96
CA TYR A 178 -11.52 -11.49 22.28
C TYR A 178 -12.48 -12.20 23.25
N SER A 179 -13.76 -12.29 22.87
CA SER A 179 -14.74 -13.18 23.49
C SER A 179 -15.17 -14.26 22.50
N SER A 180 -15.36 -15.49 23.00
CA SER A 180 -15.95 -16.60 22.24
C SER A 180 -17.47 -16.50 22.10
N LEU A 181 -18.09 -15.47 22.68
CA LEU A 181 -19.53 -15.23 22.65
C LEU A 181 -19.88 -13.93 21.93
N ASN A 182 -21.03 -13.91 21.26
CA ASN A 182 -21.72 -12.72 20.76
C ASN A 182 -22.87 -12.35 21.69
N ALA A 183 -23.11 -11.04 21.85
CA ALA A 183 -24.33 -10.54 22.48
C ALA A 183 -25.37 -10.26 21.40
N ILE A 184 -26.46 -11.04 21.41
CA ILE A 184 -27.60 -10.89 20.52
C ILE A 184 -28.69 -10.12 21.25
N ILE A 185 -29.12 -9.01 20.64
CA ILE A 185 -30.17 -8.15 21.19
C ILE A 185 -31.52 -8.54 20.59
N SER A 186 -32.53 -8.71 21.44
CA SER A 186 -33.91 -9.02 21.06
C SER A 186 -34.92 -8.24 21.91
N ASN A 187 -36.20 -8.28 21.53
CA ASN A 187 -37.32 -7.67 22.27
C ASN A 187 -37.12 -6.16 22.55
N VAL A 188 -36.61 -5.41 21.58
CA VAL A 188 -36.29 -3.98 21.73
C VAL A 188 -37.56 -3.13 21.82
N GLN A 189 -37.65 -2.31 22.87
CA GLN A 189 -38.73 -1.36 23.16
C GLN A 189 -38.16 -0.01 23.61
N ASN A 190 -39.02 1.00 23.71
CA ASN A 190 -38.69 2.33 24.24
C ASN A 190 -37.39 2.91 23.66
N PHE A 191 -37.25 2.85 22.32
CA PHE A 191 -36.09 3.34 21.58
C PHE A 191 -34.74 2.76 22.06
N GLY A 192 -34.71 1.49 22.49
CA GLY A 192 -33.47 0.84 22.94
C GLY A 192 -33.22 0.95 24.45
N GLN A 193 -34.20 1.42 25.22
CA GLN A 193 -34.12 1.45 26.69
C GLN A 193 -34.61 0.18 27.36
N GLU A 194 -35.26 -0.72 26.63
CA GLU A 194 -35.70 -2.03 27.10
C GLU A 194 -35.40 -3.06 26.01
N TYR A 195 -34.65 -4.11 26.34
CA TYR A 195 -34.28 -5.18 25.43
C TYR A 195 -33.65 -6.34 26.19
N GLU A 196 -33.66 -7.53 25.60
CA GLU A 196 -32.98 -8.71 26.14
C GLU A 196 -31.63 -8.91 25.46
N ILE A 197 -30.63 -9.37 26.22
CA ILE A 197 -29.34 -9.78 25.69
C ILE A 197 -29.19 -11.28 25.88
N ARG A 198 -29.01 -12.01 24.78
CA ARG A 198 -28.68 -13.43 24.78
C ARG A 198 -27.25 -13.63 24.30
N LEU A 199 -26.49 -14.45 25.02
CA LEU A 199 -25.12 -14.78 24.62
C LEU A 199 -25.11 -16.05 23.77
N GLU A 200 -24.45 -15.99 22.62
CA GLU A 200 -24.32 -17.11 21.68
C GLU A 200 -22.86 -17.39 21.36
N PRO A 201 -22.42 -18.65 21.22
CA PRO A 201 -21.08 -18.97 20.73
C PRO A 201 -20.80 -18.42 19.33
N LYS A 202 -19.60 -17.89 19.12
CA LYS A 202 -19.10 -17.53 17.79
C LYS A 202 -18.79 -18.77 16.97
N THR A 203 -19.13 -18.73 15.69
CA THR A 203 -18.84 -19.79 14.71
C THR A 203 -17.57 -19.51 13.88
N VAL A 204 -17.09 -18.28 13.90
CA VAL A 204 -15.94 -17.80 13.12
C VAL A 204 -14.87 -17.30 14.09
N ASP A 205 -13.61 -17.68 13.86
CA ASP A 205 -12.49 -17.10 14.58
C ASP A 205 -12.27 -15.65 14.11
N GLN A 206 -12.33 -14.74 15.08
CA GLN A 206 -12.11 -13.31 14.91
C GLN A 206 -10.99 -12.81 15.83
N ARG A 207 -10.29 -13.75 16.49
CA ARG A 207 -9.17 -13.46 17.37
C ARG A 207 -7.89 -13.22 16.60
N THR A 208 -7.64 -14.08 15.60
CA THR A 208 -6.39 -14.11 14.83
C THR A 208 -6.66 -13.78 13.36
N CYS A 209 -5.97 -12.78 12.84
CA CYS A 209 -6.03 -12.41 11.43
C CYS A 209 -4.64 -12.18 10.84
N TYR A 210 -4.60 -12.04 9.52
CA TYR A 210 -3.42 -11.81 8.71
C TYR A 210 -3.72 -10.70 7.72
N THR A 211 -2.82 -9.72 7.66
CA THR A 211 -2.87 -8.67 6.65
C THR A 211 -1.62 -8.76 5.79
N THR A 212 -1.83 -8.80 4.48
CA THR A 212 -0.76 -8.86 3.47
C THR A 212 -0.71 -7.57 2.69
N ASN A 213 0.48 -7.00 2.52
CA ASN A 213 0.73 -5.79 1.76
C ASN A 213 1.91 -5.98 0.81
N ALA A 214 1.82 -5.37 -0.37
CA ALA A 214 2.92 -5.31 -1.32
C ALA A 214 3.81 -4.08 -1.06
N SER A 215 5.08 -4.16 -1.45
CA SER A 215 6.00 -3.04 -1.44
C SER A 215 5.51 -1.90 -2.32
N ILE A 216 5.71 -0.66 -1.85
CA ILE A 216 5.44 0.56 -2.62
C ILE A 216 6.74 1.23 -3.04
N GLY A 217 6.70 1.91 -4.19
CA GLY A 217 7.84 2.64 -4.74
C GLY A 217 8.92 1.75 -5.37
N ILE A 218 10.02 2.38 -5.78
CA ILE A 218 11.12 1.72 -6.49
C ILE A 218 12.28 1.46 -5.53
N ILE A 219 12.57 0.18 -5.28
CA ILE A 219 13.69 -0.28 -4.45
C ILE A 219 14.71 -0.92 -5.40
N GLN A 220 15.89 -0.33 -5.54
CA GLN A 220 16.90 -0.82 -6.47
C GLN A 220 18.31 -0.46 -6.02
N THR A 221 19.28 -1.28 -6.45
CA THR A 221 20.71 -1.08 -6.21
C THR A 221 21.52 -1.53 -7.42
N SER A 222 22.80 -1.16 -7.47
CA SER A 222 23.72 -1.64 -8.50
C SER A 222 25.09 -1.98 -7.90
N THR A 223 25.78 -2.91 -8.53
CA THR A 223 27.15 -3.33 -8.18
C THR A 223 28.18 -2.87 -9.22
N ASN A 224 27.78 -2.02 -10.18
CA ASN A 224 28.63 -1.57 -11.28
C ASN A 224 29.87 -0.75 -10.85
N GLN A 225 29.88 -0.27 -9.60
CA GLN A 225 31.00 0.43 -8.96
C GLN A 225 31.83 -0.46 -8.02
N LEU A 226 31.49 -1.74 -7.91
CA LEU A 226 32.18 -2.70 -7.05
C LEU A 226 33.08 -3.62 -7.90
N ASP A 227 34.21 -4.01 -7.32
CA ASP A 227 35.17 -4.93 -7.98
C ASP A 227 34.58 -6.35 -8.14
N ASN A 228 33.63 -6.70 -7.27
CA ASN A 228 32.83 -7.91 -7.30
C ASN A 228 31.34 -7.55 -7.44
N ASN A 229 30.61 -8.29 -8.26
CA ASN A 229 29.16 -8.14 -8.46
C ASN A 229 28.38 -8.72 -7.26
N VAL A 230 28.74 -8.30 -6.05
CA VAL A 230 28.13 -8.77 -4.80
C VAL A 230 27.26 -7.67 -4.23
N VAL A 231 25.98 -7.99 -4.02
CA VAL A 231 25.11 -7.16 -3.18
C VAL A 231 25.29 -7.64 -1.76
N GLU A 232 25.81 -6.77 -0.90
CA GLU A 232 26.00 -7.05 0.52
C GLU A 232 25.28 -6.01 1.37
N ARG A 233 24.52 -6.49 2.37
CA ARG A 233 23.81 -5.68 3.36
C ARG A 233 22.92 -4.60 2.73
N PHE A 234 22.27 -4.92 1.62
CA PHE A 234 21.30 -4.00 1.01
C PHE A 234 19.98 -4.03 1.78
N VAL A 235 19.52 -2.86 2.24
CA VAL A 235 18.28 -2.72 3.01
C VAL A 235 17.08 -2.67 2.07
N VAL A 236 16.21 -3.66 2.16
CA VAL A 236 14.96 -3.71 1.35
C VAL A 236 13.74 -3.17 2.08
N ARG A 237 13.75 -3.20 3.43
CA ARG A 237 12.63 -2.75 4.27
C ARG A 237 13.15 -2.28 5.62
N THR A 238 12.61 -1.18 6.11
CA THR A 238 12.87 -0.62 7.44
C THR A 238 11.55 -0.44 8.18
N LEU A 239 11.50 -0.84 9.45
CA LEU A 239 10.34 -0.73 10.33
C LEU A 239 10.75 -0.07 11.66
N ASP A 240 9.98 0.92 12.13
CA ASP A 240 10.15 1.46 13.49
C ASP A 240 9.95 0.34 14.53
N LYS A 241 10.76 0.33 15.60
CA LYS A 241 10.67 -0.69 16.66
C LYS A 241 9.32 -0.75 17.38
N ARG A 242 8.52 0.31 17.32
CA ARG A 242 7.17 0.41 17.88
C ARG A 242 6.09 0.02 16.88
N ASN A 243 6.46 -0.31 15.65
CA ASN A 243 5.50 -0.67 14.61
C ASN A 243 4.75 -1.94 15.00
N SER A 244 3.41 -1.85 15.06
CA SER A 244 2.54 -2.96 15.47
C SER A 244 2.60 -4.16 14.55
N LEU A 245 3.10 -4.02 13.31
CA LEU A 245 3.36 -5.14 12.40
C LEU A 245 4.33 -6.17 13.01
N LEU A 246 5.21 -5.74 13.90
CA LEU A 246 6.20 -6.56 14.59
C LEU A 246 5.69 -7.15 15.92
N ARG A 247 4.44 -6.89 16.31
CA ARG A 247 3.90 -7.26 17.61
C ARG A 247 3.84 -8.77 17.84
N GLU A 248 3.33 -9.48 16.84
CA GLU A 248 3.23 -10.94 16.85
C GLU A 248 4.34 -11.49 15.95
N ARG A 249 3.96 -12.24 14.92
CA ARG A 249 4.85 -12.82 13.93
C ARG A 249 4.73 -12.07 12.61
N TYR A 250 5.87 -11.82 11.98
CA TYR A 250 6.00 -11.10 10.73
C TYR A 250 6.66 -11.99 9.67
N SER A 251 6.17 -11.90 8.43
CA SER A 251 6.73 -12.56 7.26
C SER A 251 6.97 -11.55 6.15
N ILE A 252 8.06 -11.72 5.40
CA ILE A 252 8.32 -10.96 4.19
C ILE A 252 8.87 -11.89 3.12
N LEU A 253 8.25 -11.91 1.94
CA LEU A 253 8.77 -12.54 0.73
C LEU A 253 9.40 -11.46 -0.13
N VAL A 254 10.72 -11.48 -0.23
CA VAL A 254 11.46 -10.55 -1.10
C VAL A 254 11.67 -11.21 -2.45
N LYS A 255 11.35 -10.48 -3.52
CA LYS A 255 11.65 -10.82 -4.90
C LYS A 255 12.76 -9.92 -5.39
N GLN A 256 13.82 -10.51 -5.92
CA GLN A 256 14.95 -9.82 -6.54
C GLN A 256 14.89 -10.04 -8.04
N TYR A 257 14.74 -8.95 -8.79
CA TYR A 257 14.79 -8.92 -10.24
C TYR A 257 16.18 -8.47 -10.70
N VAL A 258 16.79 -9.18 -11.64
CA VAL A 258 17.98 -8.69 -12.34
C VAL A 258 17.51 -7.85 -13.52
N GLN A 259 17.96 -6.60 -13.56
CA GLN A 259 17.56 -5.64 -14.58
C GLN A 259 18.61 -5.51 -15.68
N SER A 260 18.16 -5.11 -16.87
CA SER A 260 19.08 -4.54 -17.86
C SER A 260 19.54 -3.15 -17.41
N PHE A 261 20.63 -2.67 -17.97
CA PHE A 261 21.12 -1.31 -17.69
C PHE A 261 20.07 -0.25 -18.04
N GLU A 262 19.41 -0.42 -19.18
CA GLU A 262 18.37 0.47 -19.69
C GLU A 262 17.15 0.49 -18.76
N ALA A 263 16.69 -0.67 -18.30
CA ALA A 263 15.59 -0.77 -17.35
C ALA A 263 15.94 -0.10 -16.01
N TYR A 264 17.13 -0.38 -15.45
CA TYR A 264 17.59 0.22 -14.21
C TYR A 264 17.63 1.76 -14.29
N ASN A 265 18.17 2.31 -15.37
CA ASN A 265 18.22 3.75 -15.57
C ASN A 265 16.82 4.35 -15.73
N TYR A 266 15.93 3.67 -16.46
CA TYR A 266 14.54 4.09 -16.58
C TYR A 266 13.89 4.23 -15.20
N TYR A 267 13.95 3.19 -14.36
CA TYR A 267 13.36 3.22 -13.01
C TYR A 267 14.08 4.18 -12.07
N LYS A 268 15.40 4.39 -12.24
CA LYS A 268 16.16 5.40 -11.49
C LYS A 268 15.64 6.80 -11.76
N ILE A 269 15.44 7.16 -13.03
CA ILE A 269 14.90 8.45 -13.42
C ILE A 269 13.46 8.59 -12.88
N ILE A 270 12.60 7.57 -13.02
CA ILE A 270 11.23 7.62 -12.45
C ILE A 270 11.26 7.84 -10.94
N LYS A 271 12.16 7.15 -10.21
CA LYS A 271 12.31 7.32 -8.77
C LYS A 271 12.74 8.74 -8.40
N GLU A 272 13.73 9.30 -9.09
CA GLU A 272 14.23 10.65 -8.87
C GLU A 272 13.15 11.71 -9.18
N LEU A 273 12.32 11.47 -10.20
CA LEU A 273 11.18 12.34 -10.52
C LEU A 273 10.08 12.28 -9.45
N GLY A 274 9.76 11.08 -8.95
CA GLY A 274 8.70 10.88 -7.94
C GLY A 274 9.06 11.37 -6.54
N ILE A 275 10.35 11.48 -6.20
CA ILE A 275 10.82 11.99 -4.89
C ILE A 275 10.69 13.54 -4.81
N ASN A 276 10.56 14.23 -5.93
CA ASN A 276 10.47 15.70 -6.00
C ASN A 276 9.06 16.24 -5.67
N GLU A 277 8.39 15.68 -4.66
CA GLU A 277 7.21 16.30 -4.01
C GLU A 277 7.61 17.44 -3.05
N SER A 278 8.91 17.71 -2.87
CA SER A 278 9.38 18.91 -2.19
C SER A 278 9.12 20.15 -3.06
N LEU A 279 8.02 20.84 -2.76
CA LEU A 279 7.61 22.17 -3.20
C LEU A 279 8.75 23.00 -3.84
N LEU A 280 8.56 23.43 -5.10
CA LEU A 280 9.34 24.48 -5.82
C LEU A 280 10.63 24.06 -6.56
N SER A 281 10.63 22.99 -7.36
CA SER A 281 11.73 22.75 -8.33
C SER A 281 11.27 22.96 -9.78
N GLU A 282 11.61 24.13 -10.34
CA GLU A 282 11.35 24.59 -11.72
C GLU A 282 12.20 23.88 -12.80
N SER A 283 12.69 22.68 -12.55
CA SER A 283 13.33 21.89 -13.61
C SER A 283 12.79 20.48 -13.55
N GLN A 284 11.60 20.28 -14.13
CA GLN A 284 11.20 18.95 -14.57
C GLN A 284 12.22 18.49 -15.63
N PRO A 285 13.02 17.45 -15.34
CA PRO A 285 13.86 16.82 -16.36
C PRO A 285 12.99 16.32 -17.50
N GLY A 286 13.58 16.26 -18.70
CA GLY A 286 12.90 15.85 -19.91
C GLY A 286 12.17 14.50 -19.77
N TYR A 287 11.18 14.33 -20.64
CA TYR A 287 10.40 13.11 -20.82
C TYR A 287 11.26 11.84 -20.76
N ASN A 288 11.02 10.97 -19.77
CA ASN A 288 11.75 9.70 -19.61
C ASN A 288 11.28 8.69 -20.67
N VAL A 289 12.06 8.55 -21.74
CA VAL A 289 11.77 7.66 -22.86
C VAL A 289 11.98 6.21 -22.42
N GLY A 290 10.91 5.42 -22.43
CA GLY A 290 10.98 3.97 -22.24
C GLY A 290 11.37 3.22 -23.51
N ASN A 291 11.19 1.90 -23.52
CA ASN A 291 11.49 1.06 -24.68
C ASN A 291 10.25 0.74 -25.54
N ILE A 292 9.20 1.56 -25.50
CA ILE A 292 7.94 1.34 -26.23
C ILE A 292 7.71 2.47 -27.22
N GLU A 293 7.38 2.13 -28.45
CA GLU A 293 7.13 3.06 -29.55
C GLU A 293 5.76 2.86 -30.19
N SER A 294 5.16 3.94 -30.68
CA SER A 294 3.95 3.91 -31.49
C SER A 294 4.32 3.56 -32.94
N ILE A 295 3.64 2.55 -33.50
CA ILE A 295 3.82 2.12 -34.89
C ILE A 295 3.21 3.17 -35.84
N ASN A 296 2.14 3.84 -35.40
CA ASN A 296 1.40 4.79 -36.24
C ASN A 296 1.99 6.20 -36.21
N ASN A 297 2.65 6.62 -35.11
CA ASN A 297 3.19 7.96 -34.96
C ASN A 297 4.48 7.97 -34.13
N LYS A 298 5.63 8.16 -34.79
CA LYS A 298 6.95 8.19 -34.13
C LYS A 298 7.15 9.35 -33.13
N ASN A 299 6.30 10.38 -33.18
CA ASN A 299 6.37 11.52 -32.27
C ASN A 299 5.40 11.38 -31.09
N GLU A 300 4.61 10.30 -31.03
CA GLU A 300 3.69 10.05 -29.92
C GLU A 300 4.47 9.72 -28.64
N LYS A 301 4.05 10.31 -27.53
CA LYS A 301 4.61 10.02 -26.20
C LYS A 301 3.93 8.76 -25.64
N ILE A 302 4.76 7.80 -25.21
CA ILE A 302 4.40 6.61 -24.41
C ILE A 302 5.29 6.48 -23.18
N ALA A 303 4.68 6.51 -22.00
CA ALA A 303 5.39 6.28 -20.75
C ALA A 303 5.39 4.79 -20.39
N GLY A 304 6.36 4.37 -19.61
CA GLY A 304 6.47 3.00 -19.13
C GLY A 304 7.61 2.22 -19.80
N TYR A 305 7.79 0.97 -19.36
CA TYR A 305 8.89 0.12 -19.80
C TYR A 305 8.43 -1.35 -19.83
N PHE A 306 8.84 -2.06 -20.86
CA PHE A 306 8.67 -3.50 -20.98
C PHE A 306 9.98 -4.21 -20.67
N GLU A 307 10.01 -4.98 -19.59
CA GLU A 307 11.20 -5.64 -19.06
C GLU A 307 11.06 -7.17 -19.16
N VAL A 308 12.15 -7.86 -19.47
CA VAL A 308 12.26 -9.31 -19.34
C VAL A 308 13.37 -9.59 -18.32
N ALA A 309 12.99 -9.92 -17.09
CA ALA A 309 13.91 -9.99 -15.97
C ALA A 309 13.91 -11.38 -15.35
N SER A 310 15.11 -11.90 -15.05
CA SER A 310 15.21 -13.04 -14.15
C SER A 310 14.80 -12.61 -12.74
N VAL A 311 14.14 -13.51 -12.01
CA VAL A 311 13.69 -13.28 -10.64
C VAL A 311 14.09 -14.45 -9.74
N SER A 312 14.50 -14.12 -8.53
CA SER A 312 14.60 -15.06 -7.42
C SER A 312 13.85 -14.52 -6.22
N SER A 313 13.36 -15.41 -5.35
CA SER A 313 12.62 -14.99 -4.17
C SER A 313 13.07 -15.74 -2.92
N LYS A 314 12.98 -15.07 -1.77
CA LYS A 314 13.29 -15.66 -0.46
C LYS A 314 12.33 -15.10 0.58
N ARG A 315 11.77 -15.99 1.41
CA ARG A 315 10.87 -15.64 2.50
C ARG A 315 11.61 -15.69 3.83
N LEU A 316 11.40 -14.67 4.66
CA LEU A 316 11.86 -14.59 6.03
C LEU A 316 10.65 -14.54 6.97
N PHE A 317 10.75 -15.24 8.11
CA PHE A 317 9.85 -15.09 9.24
C PHE A 317 10.66 -14.68 10.47
N PHE A 318 10.14 -13.74 11.25
CA PHE A 318 10.71 -13.35 12.53
C PHE A 318 9.66 -12.68 13.43
N ASN A 319 10.00 -12.56 14.71
CA ASN A 319 9.21 -11.92 15.75
C ASN A 319 10.05 -10.81 16.42
N TYR A 320 9.40 -10.00 17.27
CA TYR A 320 10.11 -8.98 18.05
C TYR A 320 11.28 -9.55 18.89
N PHE A 321 11.13 -10.76 19.45
CA PHE A 321 12.18 -11.37 20.28
C PHE A 321 13.37 -11.85 19.46
N ASP A 322 13.18 -12.26 18.20
CA ASP A 322 14.25 -12.71 17.29
C ASP A 322 15.22 -11.56 16.95
N VAL A 323 14.70 -10.33 16.91
CA VAL A 323 15.47 -9.10 16.67
C VAL A 323 15.79 -8.32 17.95
N GLY A 324 15.48 -8.88 19.13
CA GLY A 324 15.86 -8.32 20.42
C GLY A 324 15.15 -7.03 20.83
N ILE A 325 13.92 -6.78 20.36
CA ILE A 325 13.12 -5.59 20.73
C ILE A 325 11.99 -5.97 21.71
N PRO A 326 11.53 -5.06 22.57
CA PRO A 326 10.33 -5.31 23.38
C PRO A 326 9.10 -5.46 22.48
N GLN A 327 8.11 -6.24 22.92
CA GLN A 327 6.87 -6.41 22.17
C GLN A 327 6.20 -5.05 21.88
N PRO A 328 5.99 -4.69 20.60
CA PRO A 328 5.27 -3.47 20.23
C PRO A 328 3.87 -3.37 20.85
N LYS A 329 3.39 -2.13 21.02
CA LYS A 329 2.01 -1.87 21.45
C LYS A 329 1.02 -2.20 20.33
N TYR A 330 -0.24 -2.36 20.72
CA TYR A 330 -1.33 -2.42 19.74
C TYR A 330 -1.42 -1.10 18.96
N PRO A 331 -1.86 -1.14 17.69
CA PRO A 331 -2.06 0.08 16.89
C PRO A 331 -3.20 0.96 17.42
N PHE A 332 -4.09 0.37 18.21
CA PHE A 332 -5.22 1.04 18.85
C PHE A 332 -5.07 0.98 20.37
N ASP A 333 -5.44 2.06 21.05
CA ASP A 333 -5.52 2.06 22.51
C ASP A 333 -6.74 1.23 22.93
N CYS A 334 -6.51 -0.04 23.24
CA CYS A 334 -7.54 -0.96 23.73
C CYS A 334 -7.56 -1.06 25.26
N GLU A 335 -6.56 -0.51 25.95
CA GLU A 335 -6.39 -0.71 27.39
C GLU A 335 -7.48 0.00 28.18
N TYR A 336 -8.08 -0.71 29.13
CA TYR A 336 -9.06 -0.12 30.04
C TYR A 336 -8.36 0.81 31.04
N ARG A 337 -8.84 2.05 31.16
CA ARG A 337 -8.35 3.02 32.15
C ARG A 337 -9.35 3.11 33.30
N THR A 338 -8.92 2.71 34.49
CA THR A 338 -9.73 2.73 35.73
C THR A 338 -9.61 4.01 36.54
N ASP A 339 -8.72 4.95 36.18
CA ASP A 339 -8.39 6.06 37.08
C ASP A 339 -9.59 6.99 37.26
N GLU A 340 -10.21 6.90 38.44
CA GLU A 340 -11.48 7.54 38.83
C GLU A 340 -11.36 9.07 38.96
N THR A 341 -10.17 9.64 38.81
CA THR A 341 -9.94 11.08 38.99
C THR A 341 -10.37 11.94 37.80
N GLU A 342 -10.66 11.34 36.64
CA GLU A 342 -11.19 12.06 35.49
C GLU A 342 -12.43 11.35 34.93
N VAL A 343 -13.60 11.81 35.36
CA VAL A 343 -14.95 11.41 34.88
C VAL A 343 -15.14 11.57 33.35
N LEU A 344 -14.12 12.07 32.64
CA LEU A 344 -14.06 12.31 31.20
C LEU A 344 -13.16 11.33 30.41
N ASN A 345 -12.42 10.40 31.05
CA ASN A 345 -11.43 9.55 30.38
C ASN A 345 -11.84 8.06 30.23
N LEU A 346 -13.09 7.79 29.86
CA LEU A 346 -13.45 6.44 29.41
C LEU A 346 -12.75 6.16 28.07
N ASN A 347 -11.92 5.11 28.01
CA ASN A 347 -11.39 4.64 26.73
C ASN A 347 -12.57 4.18 25.86
N ILE A 348 -12.84 4.92 24.78
CA ILE A 348 -13.95 4.61 23.87
C ILE A 348 -13.84 3.20 23.28
N ASN A 349 -12.63 2.65 23.17
CA ASN A 349 -12.40 1.32 22.63
C ASN A 349 -12.66 0.20 23.64
N HIS A 350 -12.85 0.50 24.93
CA HIS A 350 -13.13 -0.47 26.00
C HIS A 350 -14.08 0.15 27.03
N LEU A 351 -15.36 -0.19 26.91
CA LEU A 351 -16.43 0.36 27.73
C LEU A 351 -16.94 -0.65 28.74
N ILE A 352 -17.24 -0.15 29.95
CA ILE A 352 -17.98 -0.88 30.98
C ILE A 352 -19.29 -0.13 31.20
N LEU A 353 -20.40 -0.75 30.84
CA LEU A 353 -21.72 -0.14 30.86
C LEU A 353 -22.63 -0.90 31.82
N LYS A 354 -23.28 -0.18 32.73
CA LYS A 354 -24.21 -0.74 33.71
C LYS A 354 -25.62 -0.76 33.15
N TYR A 355 -26.19 -1.96 33.00
CA TYR A 355 -27.51 -2.17 32.42
C TYR A 355 -28.65 -1.57 33.25
N ASN A 356 -28.46 -1.36 34.56
CA ASN A 356 -29.51 -0.79 35.42
C ASN A 356 -29.65 0.75 35.31
N TYR A 357 -28.74 1.43 34.61
CA TYR A 357 -28.81 2.87 34.37
C TYR A 357 -29.30 3.13 32.95
N LEU A 358 -30.40 3.87 32.79
CA LEU A 358 -31.10 4.01 31.50
C LEU A 358 -30.21 4.61 30.39
N ASP A 359 -29.36 5.58 30.73
CA ASP A 359 -28.41 6.21 29.82
C ASP A 359 -27.35 5.22 29.32
N GLN A 360 -26.76 4.43 30.23
CA GLN A 360 -25.75 3.44 29.89
C GLN A 360 -26.35 2.23 29.17
N ARG A 361 -27.58 1.86 29.49
CA ARG A 361 -28.33 0.82 28.79
C ARG A 361 -28.63 1.23 27.34
N ALA A 362 -29.14 2.45 27.12
CA ALA A 362 -29.35 2.96 25.76
C ALA A 362 -28.03 3.01 24.97
N LYS A 363 -26.93 3.43 25.61
CA LYS A 363 -25.59 3.41 25.00
C LYS A 363 -25.12 1.98 24.69
N LEU A 364 -25.37 1.01 25.57
CA LEU A 364 -25.01 -0.39 25.33
C LEU A 364 -25.75 -0.95 24.11
N TYR A 365 -27.05 -0.65 23.97
CA TYR A 365 -27.83 -0.96 22.78
C TYR A 365 -27.24 -0.30 21.52
N GLU A 366 -26.99 1.01 21.57
CA GLU A 366 -26.42 1.76 20.45
C GLU A 366 -25.11 1.12 19.94
N ARG A 367 -24.18 0.86 20.87
CA ARG A 367 -22.84 0.36 20.55
C ARG A 367 -22.87 -1.04 19.97
N LEU A 368 -23.68 -1.94 20.54
CA LEU A 368 -23.78 -3.33 20.09
C LEU A 368 -24.57 -3.45 18.78
N SER A 369 -25.62 -2.66 18.58
CA SER A 369 -26.51 -2.77 17.42
C SER A 369 -26.08 -1.97 16.20
N PHE A 370 -25.44 -0.81 16.37
CA PHE A 370 -25.13 0.09 15.26
C PHE A 370 -23.62 0.33 15.07
N ASP A 371 -22.85 0.40 16.16
CA ASP A 371 -21.41 0.68 16.08
C ASP A 371 -20.53 -0.59 16.02
N ASN A 372 -21.16 -1.77 15.93
CA ASN A 372 -20.48 -3.06 15.83
C ASN A 372 -19.51 -3.37 16.99
N TYR A 373 -19.76 -2.82 18.19
CA TYR A 373 -18.96 -3.17 19.37
C TYR A 373 -19.11 -4.66 19.69
N LYS A 374 -18.04 -5.25 20.21
CA LYS A 374 -17.96 -6.66 20.54
C LYS A 374 -18.17 -6.86 22.02
N TYR A 375 -19.04 -7.80 22.36
CA TYR A 375 -19.16 -8.30 23.72
C TYR A 375 -17.82 -8.88 24.18
N LEU A 376 -17.36 -8.47 25.35
CA LEU A 376 -16.15 -9.02 25.98
C LEU A 376 -16.53 -9.95 27.13
N SER A 377 -17.24 -9.43 28.13
CA SER A 377 -17.63 -10.17 29.34
C SER A 377 -18.73 -9.44 30.11
N GLY A 378 -19.25 -10.07 31.18
CA GLY A 378 -20.28 -9.51 32.04
C GLY A 378 -21.67 -10.08 31.78
N GLY A 379 -22.68 -9.56 32.46
CA GLY A 379 -24.05 -10.03 32.43
C GLY A 379 -24.88 -9.44 33.57
N PHE A 380 -26.22 -9.46 33.43
CA PHE A 380 -27.20 -8.95 34.39
C PHE A 380 -27.12 -7.44 34.63
N ASP A 381 -26.10 -6.97 35.34
CA ASP A 381 -25.99 -5.58 35.81
C ASP A 381 -24.92 -4.77 35.07
N THR A 382 -23.87 -5.43 34.55
CA THR A 382 -22.69 -4.79 33.97
C THR A 382 -22.18 -5.57 32.77
N TYR A 383 -21.99 -4.87 31.65
CA TYR A 383 -21.46 -5.42 30.41
C TYR A 383 -20.17 -4.71 30.03
N LYS A 384 -19.14 -5.49 29.71
CA LYS A 384 -17.91 -4.99 29.10
C LYS A 384 -17.97 -5.23 27.61
N ILE A 385 -17.78 -4.17 26.84
CA ILE A 385 -17.76 -4.21 25.38
C ILE A 385 -16.51 -3.49 24.88
N VAL A 386 -16.02 -3.91 23.72
CA VAL A 386 -14.86 -3.30 23.07
C VAL A 386 -15.20 -2.90 21.65
N SER A 387 -14.52 -1.88 21.14
CA SER A 387 -14.61 -1.51 19.73
C SER A 387 -14.23 -2.70 18.82
N PRO A 388 -14.69 -2.72 17.54
CA PRO A 388 -14.34 -3.78 16.60
C PRO A 388 -12.84 -4.05 16.55
N GLN A 389 -12.02 -2.99 16.43
CA GLN A 389 -10.58 -3.13 16.31
C GLN A 389 -9.89 -3.81 17.52
N CYS A 390 -10.52 -3.83 18.69
CA CYS A 390 -9.96 -4.39 19.92
C CYS A 390 -10.45 -5.82 20.25
N GLY A 391 -11.50 -6.31 19.58
CA GLY A 391 -12.09 -7.63 19.86
C GLY A 391 -12.49 -8.47 18.64
N ASP A 392 -12.35 -7.93 17.44
CA ASP A 392 -12.66 -8.58 16.17
C ASP A 392 -11.71 -8.09 15.07
N CYS A 393 -10.65 -8.87 14.81
CA CYS A 393 -9.69 -8.51 13.77
C CYS A 393 -10.28 -8.53 12.35
N THR A 394 -11.42 -9.22 12.13
CA THR A 394 -12.06 -9.28 10.80
C THR A 394 -12.66 -7.95 10.37
N SER A 395 -12.74 -6.98 11.29
CA SER A 395 -13.15 -5.62 10.96
C SER A 395 -12.13 -4.84 10.11
N PHE A 396 -10.86 -5.26 10.07
CA PHE A 396 -9.80 -4.57 9.30
C PHE A 396 -8.73 -5.51 8.72
N SER A 397 -8.90 -6.83 8.86
CA SER A 397 -7.93 -7.84 8.44
C SER A 397 -8.64 -9.15 8.06
N SER A 398 -7.90 -10.11 7.48
CA SER A 398 -8.46 -11.39 7.05
C SER A 398 -8.20 -12.47 8.08
N ASN A 399 -9.23 -13.19 8.52
CA ASN A 399 -9.06 -14.40 9.34
C ASN A 399 -8.66 -15.64 8.52
N ILE A 400 -8.46 -15.50 7.21
CA ILE A 400 -7.97 -16.56 6.35
C ILE A 400 -6.45 -16.63 6.50
N LYS A 401 -5.96 -17.74 7.06
CA LYS A 401 -4.53 -18.01 7.20
C LYS A 401 -3.90 -18.24 5.81
N PRO A 402 -2.86 -17.48 5.42
CA PRO A 402 -2.15 -17.71 4.17
C PRO A 402 -1.49 -19.09 4.12
N GLU A 403 -1.50 -19.75 2.97
CA GLU A 403 -0.95 -21.11 2.82
C GLU A 403 0.54 -21.21 3.15
N PHE A 404 1.31 -20.16 2.84
CA PHE A 404 2.74 -20.10 3.16
C PHE A 404 3.03 -19.87 4.66
N TRP A 405 2.03 -19.56 5.48
CA TRP A 405 2.24 -19.06 6.84
C TRP A 405 2.70 -20.16 7.79
N GLN A 406 3.87 -19.94 8.41
CA GLN A 406 4.48 -20.83 9.41
C GLN A 406 4.49 -20.15 10.77
N GLU A 407 4.17 -20.88 11.85
CA GLU A 407 4.13 -20.37 13.24
C GLU A 407 5.50 -20.19 13.88
#